data_AF-A0A971X6J9-F1
#
_entry.id   AF-A0A971X6J9-F1
#
_cell.length_a   1.000
_cell.length_b   1.000
_cell.length_c   1.000
_cell.angle_alpha   90.00
_cell.angle_beta   90.00
_cell.angle_gamma   90.00
#
_symmetry.space_group_name_H-M   'P 1'
#
loop_
_entity.id
_entity.type
_entity.pdbx_description
1 polymer ?
#
loop_
_entity_poly.entity_id
_entity_poly.type
_entity_poly.pdbx_seq_one_letter_code
_entity_poly.pdbx_strand_id
1 'polypeptide(L)'
;MKITIPHMGNVYIAAKILFDSLGIDYVIPPPNNKEALMLGSKYSPEEICLPFKLMIGNYIAGIEKGADTVLLVSSCGPCRFGEYAGLQAKILRQLGYNIEFIVIDPVKSTGFREFFNRIGKVGAESKKNNISRLNSIFTAYTAMSLMDEIEMMAHELAGYEKNKGECRRLLSSCKKDVFSSNDPANALRILRSYRNKLKHLSTDSKRNPLKVAIMGEIYTVIDPFPNLHIEDLLMKAGVSTYRKLTPSWWVRDTLLKPLGLNSRHLLEASNEFLPHYIGGHARECIGEAVLASRNKLDGAIQIFPMGCMPEIVSKSILPAISRKKNLPVLSLVVDEMTGEAGYMTRIEAFLDLLERRRENVRVGN
;
A
#
# COMPACT_ATOMS: atom_id res chain seq x y z
N MET A 1 24.43 -5.08 -12.78
CA MET A 1 23.78 -3.95 -12.08
C MET A 1 23.44 -4.36 -10.66
N LYS A 2 23.35 -3.41 -9.72
CA LYS A 2 22.86 -3.62 -8.36
C LYS A 2 21.58 -2.81 -8.14
N ILE A 3 20.44 -3.50 -8.13
CA ILE A 3 19.11 -2.87 -8.18
C ILE A 3 18.63 -2.44 -6.79
N THR A 4 18.05 -1.25 -6.67
CA THR A 4 17.23 -0.86 -5.51
C THR A 4 15.81 -0.52 -5.94
N ILE A 5 14.88 -0.58 -4.98
CA ILE A 5 13.48 -0.25 -5.15
C ILE A 5 13.02 0.61 -3.96
N PRO A 6 12.03 1.50 -4.12
CA PRO A 6 11.47 2.19 -2.97
C PRO A 6 10.58 1.25 -2.15
N HIS A 7 10.33 1.61 -0.90
CA HIS A 7 9.27 0.98 -0.10
C HIS A 7 7.90 1.45 -0.60
N MET A 8 7.01 0.49 -0.79
CA MET A 8 5.60 0.68 -1.16
C MET A 8 4.78 -0.40 -0.42
N GLY A 9 4.70 -0.28 0.91
CA GLY A 9 4.16 -1.35 1.75
C GLY A 9 5.01 -2.62 1.66
N ASN A 10 4.38 -3.79 1.53
CA ASN A 10 5.09 -5.07 1.56
C ASN A 10 5.73 -5.49 0.22
N VAL A 11 5.78 -4.61 -0.79
CA VAL A 11 6.37 -4.90 -2.12
C VAL A 11 7.82 -5.36 -2.03
N TYR A 12 8.58 -4.86 -1.05
CA TYR A 12 9.98 -5.23 -0.86
C TYR A 12 10.19 -6.73 -0.60
N ILE A 13 9.21 -7.42 0.00
CA ILE A 13 9.27 -8.88 0.22
C ILE A 13 9.19 -9.61 -1.13
N ALA A 14 8.24 -9.24 -1.97
CA ALA A 14 8.07 -9.84 -3.29
C ALA A 14 9.27 -9.55 -4.20
N ALA A 15 9.80 -8.32 -4.15
CA ALA A 15 10.99 -7.95 -4.90
C ALA A 15 12.23 -8.72 -4.44
N LYS A 16 12.45 -8.86 -3.12
CA LYS A 16 13.52 -9.70 -2.57
C LYS A 16 13.45 -11.12 -3.12
N ILE A 17 12.27 -11.74 -3.01
CA ILE A 17 12.02 -13.10 -3.51
C ILE A 17 12.24 -13.20 -5.02
N LEU A 18 11.84 -12.19 -5.79
CA LEU A 18 12.06 -12.13 -7.24
C LEU A 18 13.56 -12.08 -7.57
N PHE A 19 14.31 -11.17 -6.95
CA PHE A 19 15.73 -10.99 -7.25
C PHE A 19 16.57 -12.17 -6.76
N ASP A 20 16.29 -12.71 -5.57
CA ASP A 20 16.89 -13.98 -5.10
C ASP A 20 16.60 -15.12 -6.08
N SER A 21 15.35 -15.23 -6.56
CA SER A 21 14.96 -16.23 -7.55
C SER A 21 15.65 -16.02 -8.89
N LEU A 22 15.91 -14.78 -9.31
CA LEU A 22 16.56 -14.48 -10.58
C LEU A 22 18.10 -14.52 -10.49
N GLY A 23 18.66 -14.51 -9.28
CA GLY A 23 20.10 -14.36 -9.06
C GLY A 23 20.61 -12.99 -9.48
N ILE A 24 19.80 -11.94 -9.27
CA ILE A 24 20.15 -10.55 -9.57
C ILE A 24 20.59 -9.88 -8.27
N ASP A 25 21.68 -9.11 -8.29
CA ASP A 25 22.13 -8.36 -7.11
C ASP A 25 21.21 -7.16 -6.83
N TYR A 26 20.89 -6.96 -5.55
CA TYR A 26 19.99 -5.90 -5.13
C TYR A 26 20.34 -5.32 -3.76
N VAL A 27 19.72 -4.18 -3.46
CA VAL A 27 19.71 -3.51 -2.16
C VAL A 27 18.27 -3.14 -1.82
N ILE A 28 17.73 -3.74 -0.76
CA ILE A 28 16.51 -3.23 -0.12
C ILE A 28 16.94 -2.12 0.87
N PRO A 29 16.47 -0.87 0.70
CA PRO A 29 16.78 0.20 1.64
C PRO A 29 16.11 -0.07 3.00
N PRO A 30 16.51 0.60 4.10
CA PRO A 30 15.79 0.51 5.36
C PRO A 30 14.30 0.87 5.17
N PRO A 31 13.37 0.27 5.94
CA PRO A 31 11.97 0.69 5.94
C PRO A 31 11.85 2.20 6.14
N ASN A 32 10.78 2.78 5.60
CA ASN A 32 10.47 4.20 5.75
C ASN A 32 10.57 4.63 7.23
N ASN A 33 11.28 5.73 7.44
CA ASN A 33 11.62 6.24 8.76
C ASN A 33 11.83 7.76 8.71
N LYS A 34 12.06 8.37 9.87
CA LYS A 34 12.24 9.83 10.00
C LYS A 34 13.44 10.36 9.19
N GLU A 35 14.50 9.58 9.04
CA GLU A 35 15.68 9.96 8.26
C GLU A 35 15.35 10.00 6.76
N ALA A 36 14.69 8.97 6.23
CA ALA A 36 14.23 8.94 4.84
C ALA A 36 13.28 10.12 4.55
N LEU A 37 12.37 10.42 5.48
CA LEU A 37 11.46 11.56 5.37
C LEU A 37 12.21 12.91 5.39
N MET A 38 13.20 13.06 6.29
CA MET A 38 14.01 14.27 6.40
C MET A 38 14.81 14.52 5.11
N LEU A 39 15.52 13.50 4.61
CA LEU A 39 16.28 13.59 3.36
C LEU A 39 15.34 13.88 2.17
N GLY A 40 14.22 13.19 2.11
CA GLY A 40 13.18 13.40 1.11
C GLY A 40 12.66 14.84 1.09
N SER A 41 12.31 15.38 2.26
CA SER A 41 11.77 16.73 2.41
C SER A 41 12.81 17.80 2.08
N LYS A 42 14.09 17.55 2.40
CA LYS A 42 15.19 18.47 2.11
C LYS A 42 15.42 18.69 0.62
N TYR A 43 15.28 17.64 -0.20
CA TYR A 43 15.67 17.68 -1.63
C TYR A 43 14.49 17.72 -2.60
N SER A 44 13.27 17.51 -2.11
CA SER A 44 12.07 17.51 -2.95
C SER A 44 11.38 18.86 -2.97
N PRO A 45 10.59 19.19 -4.02
CA PRO A 45 9.71 20.35 -3.99
C PRO A 45 8.74 20.29 -2.80
N GLU A 46 8.47 21.42 -2.18
CA GLU A 46 7.64 21.51 -0.96
C GLU A 46 6.24 20.90 -1.16
N GLU A 47 5.56 21.28 -2.25
CA GLU A 47 4.20 20.83 -2.59
C GLU A 47 4.13 19.43 -3.23
N ILE A 48 5.22 18.66 -3.24
CA ILE A 48 5.17 17.27 -3.70
C ILE A 48 4.66 16.35 -2.61
N CYS A 49 3.78 15.42 -2.97
CA CYS A 49 3.16 14.58 -1.98
C CYS A 49 4.17 13.63 -1.30
N LEU A 50 3.85 13.26 -0.06
CA LEU A 50 4.68 12.48 0.85
C LEU A 50 5.33 11.22 0.24
N PRO A 51 4.65 10.41 -0.61
CA PRO A 51 5.27 9.24 -1.24
C PRO A 51 6.53 9.59 -2.03
N PHE A 52 6.53 10.71 -2.75
CA PHE A 52 7.70 11.13 -3.53
C PHE A 52 8.90 11.41 -2.63
N LYS A 53 8.68 12.12 -1.51
CA LYS A 53 9.70 12.48 -0.53
C LYS A 53 10.32 11.22 0.07
N LEU A 54 9.48 10.28 0.53
CA LEU A 54 9.94 9.01 1.09
C LEU A 54 10.76 8.18 0.09
N MET A 55 10.32 8.14 -1.18
CA MET A 55 11.06 7.45 -2.24
C MET A 55 12.47 8.03 -2.45
N ILE A 56 12.63 9.36 -2.44
CA ILE A 56 13.97 9.99 -2.52
C ILE A 56 14.87 9.51 -1.36
N GLY A 57 14.36 9.50 -0.14
CA GLY A 57 15.10 8.99 1.02
C GLY A 57 15.47 7.51 0.88
N ASN A 58 14.57 6.68 0.35
CA ASN A 58 14.85 5.27 0.06
C ASN A 58 15.95 5.11 -0.99
N TYR A 59 15.94 5.91 -2.05
CA TYR A 59 16.95 5.83 -3.10
C TYR A 59 18.33 6.22 -2.59
N ILE A 60 18.43 7.32 -1.82
CA ILE A 60 19.70 7.74 -1.21
C ILE A 60 20.27 6.61 -0.34
N ALA A 61 19.47 6.05 0.55
CA ALA A 61 19.90 4.93 1.41
C ALA A 61 20.27 3.66 0.61
N GLY A 62 19.62 3.43 -0.54
CA GLY A 62 19.96 2.34 -1.46
C GLY A 62 21.31 2.57 -2.15
N ILE A 63 21.54 3.79 -2.64
CA ILE A 63 22.76 4.22 -3.33
C ILE A 63 23.97 4.15 -2.40
N GLU A 64 23.82 4.62 -1.15
CA GLU A 64 24.88 4.56 -0.14
C GLU A 64 25.31 3.13 0.21
N LYS A 65 24.42 2.15 -0.01
CA LYS A 65 24.70 0.71 0.12
C LYS A 65 25.17 0.07 -1.20
N GLY A 66 25.49 0.90 -2.20
CA GLY A 66 26.10 0.53 -3.47
C GLY A 66 25.12 0.20 -4.60
N ALA A 67 23.83 0.56 -4.49
CA ALA A 67 22.92 0.42 -5.62
C ALA A 67 23.27 1.41 -6.74
N ASP A 68 23.29 0.92 -7.98
CA ASP A 68 23.60 1.70 -9.19
C ASP A 68 22.36 1.89 -10.09
N THR A 69 21.26 1.23 -9.76
CA THR A 69 20.04 1.18 -10.58
C THR A 69 18.79 1.22 -9.68
N VAL A 70 17.84 2.12 -9.97
CA VAL A 70 16.48 2.12 -9.40
C VAL A 70 15.53 1.39 -10.34
N LEU A 71 14.79 0.40 -9.82
CA LEU A 71 13.63 -0.18 -10.48
C LEU A 71 12.35 0.41 -9.89
N LEU A 72 11.50 0.99 -10.74
CA LEU A 72 10.27 1.65 -10.31
C LEU A 72 9.12 1.30 -11.27
N VAL A 73 7.92 1.05 -10.73
CA VAL A 73 6.71 1.04 -11.54
C VAL A 73 6.16 2.45 -11.66
N SER A 74 5.49 2.76 -12.76
CA SER A 74 4.91 4.09 -13.00
C SER A 74 3.44 3.97 -13.38
N SER A 75 2.76 5.10 -13.53
CA SER A 75 1.36 5.17 -13.95
C SER A 75 1.16 6.10 -15.13
N CYS A 76 0.13 5.84 -15.92
CA CYS A 76 -0.35 6.77 -16.93
C CYS A 76 -1.66 7.42 -16.46
N GLY A 77 -1.74 8.74 -16.47
CA GLY A 77 -2.94 9.48 -16.10
C GLY A 77 -2.65 10.79 -15.37
N PRO A 78 -3.67 11.48 -14.85
CA PRO A 78 -3.52 12.80 -14.23
C PRO A 78 -2.92 12.75 -12.81
N CYS A 79 -2.46 11.58 -12.36
CA CYS A 79 -1.69 11.44 -11.12
C CYS A 79 -0.23 11.81 -11.37
N ARG A 80 0.37 12.57 -10.44
CA ARG A 80 1.79 12.97 -10.53
C ARG A 80 2.75 11.78 -10.51
N PHE A 81 2.32 10.60 -10.07
CA PHE A 81 3.15 9.38 -10.03
C PHE A 81 3.79 9.03 -11.39
N GLY A 82 3.12 9.34 -12.52
CA GLY A 82 3.70 9.17 -13.85
C GLY A 82 4.95 10.01 -14.13
N GLU A 83 5.11 11.13 -13.42
CA GLU A 83 6.23 12.07 -13.59
C GLU A 83 7.35 11.87 -12.55
N TYR A 84 7.19 10.91 -11.62
CA TYR A 84 8.11 10.74 -10.50
C TYR A 84 9.52 10.43 -10.97
N ALA A 85 9.66 9.41 -11.81
CA ALA A 85 10.97 8.89 -12.19
C ALA A 85 11.86 9.97 -12.83
N GLY A 86 11.31 10.80 -13.72
CA GLY A 86 12.05 11.87 -14.38
C GLY A 86 12.54 12.93 -13.38
N LEU A 87 11.66 13.37 -12.48
CA LEU A 87 12.00 14.37 -11.47
C LEU A 87 12.97 13.82 -10.41
N GLN A 88 12.75 12.59 -9.95
CA GLN A 88 13.63 11.92 -8.98
C GLN A 88 15.03 11.69 -9.55
N ALA A 89 15.13 11.22 -10.80
CA ALA A 89 16.42 11.06 -11.48
C ALA A 89 17.15 12.40 -11.62
N LYS A 90 16.43 13.49 -11.93
CA LYS A 90 17.01 14.84 -11.99
C LYS A 90 17.55 15.29 -10.65
N ILE A 91 16.78 15.13 -9.57
CA ILE A 91 17.19 15.49 -8.21
C ILE A 91 18.43 14.71 -7.81
N LEU A 92 18.43 13.38 -7.96
CA LEU A 92 19.56 12.54 -7.59
C LEU A 92 20.83 12.89 -8.38
N ARG A 93 20.70 13.21 -9.68
CA ARG A 93 21.82 13.70 -10.49
C ARG A 93 22.39 15.03 -9.98
N GLN A 94 21.53 15.96 -9.55
CA GLN A 94 21.96 17.24 -8.98
C GLN A 94 22.68 17.06 -7.63
N LEU A 95 22.36 15.99 -6.89
CA LEU A 95 23.07 15.60 -5.67
C LEU A 95 24.40 14.87 -5.95
N GLY A 96 24.76 14.67 -7.21
CA GLY A 96 26.00 14.00 -7.61
C GLY A 96 25.88 12.47 -7.73
N TYR A 97 24.67 11.91 -7.59
CA TYR A 97 24.46 10.47 -7.79
C TYR A 97 24.27 10.13 -9.27
N ASN A 98 25.12 9.24 -9.79
CA ASN A 98 24.95 8.67 -11.11
C ASN A 98 24.23 7.32 -11.00
N ILE A 99 22.90 7.35 -11.04
CA ILE A 99 22.05 6.17 -10.92
C ILE A 99 21.18 6.01 -12.16
N GLU A 100 21.06 4.78 -12.66
CA GLU A 100 20.15 4.44 -13.72
C GLU A 100 18.72 4.25 -13.19
N PHE A 101 17.71 4.75 -13.90
CA PHE A 101 16.30 4.47 -13.62
C PHE A 101 15.72 3.53 -14.68
N ILE A 102 15.28 2.35 -14.27
CA ILE A 102 14.47 1.44 -15.07
C ILE A 102 13.03 1.58 -14.63
N VAL A 103 12.20 2.19 -15.48
CA VAL A 103 10.79 2.46 -15.17
C VAL A 103 9.89 1.49 -15.91
N ILE A 104 9.07 0.75 -15.20
CA ILE A 104 8.06 -0.14 -15.81
C ILE A 104 6.73 0.63 -15.88
N ASP A 105 6.54 1.32 -17.00
CA ASP A 105 5.30 2.03 -17.31
C ASP A 105 4.25 1.10 -17.94
N PRO A 106 2.95 1.48 -17.88
CA PRO A 106 1.91 0.82 -18.65
C PRO A 106 2.23 0.81 -20.15
N VAL A 107 1.97 -0.31 -20.83
CA VAL A 107 2.25 -0.47 -22.27
C VAL A 107 1.59 0.62 -23.13
N LYS A 108 0.45 1.16 -22.68
CA LYS A 108 -0.26 2.25 -23.36
C LYS A 108 0.57 3.54 -23.44
N SER A 109 1.46 3.81 -22.48
CA SER A 109 2.30 5.02 -22.46
C SER A 109 3.70 4.81 -23.03
N THR A 110 4.33 3.65 -22.81
CA THR A 110 5.70 3.37 -23.31
C THR A 110 5.75 2.66 -24.66
N GLY A 111 4.66 2.03 -25.08
CA GLY A 111 4.65 1.16 -26.26
C GLY A 111 5.30 -0.20 -26.00
N PHE A 112 4.86 -1.22 -26.74
CA PHE A 112 5.28 -2.61 -26.55
C PHE A 112 6.80 -2.81 -26.63
N ARG A 113 7.46 -2.19 -27.61
CA ARG A 113 8.90 -2.36 -27.84
C ARG A 113 9.71 -1.90 -26.63
N GLU A 114 9.44 -0.71 -26.13
CA GLU A 114 10.20 -0.15 -25.00
C GLU A 114 9.87 -0.85 -23.69
N PHE A 115 8.61 -1.24 -23.47
CA PHE A 115 8.23 -2.06 -22.33
C PHE A 115 9.05 -3.36 -22.26
N PHE A 116 9.09 -4.12 -23.36
CA PHE A 116 9.88 -5.36 -23.42
C PHE A 116 11.38 -5.12 -23.36
N ASN A 117 11.88 -3.99 -23.88
CA ASN A 117 13.29 -3.60 -23.75
C ASN A 117 13.67 -3.42 -22.28
N ARG A 118 12.88 -2.67 -21.50
CA ARG A 118 13.13 -2.43 -20.07
C ARG A 118 13.03 -3.70 -19.23
N ILE A 119 12.00 -4.52 -19.48
CA ILE A 119 11.88 -5.84 -18.84
C ILE A 119 13.06 -6.75 -19.23
N GLY A 120 13.44 -6.73 -20.51
CA GLY A 120 14.59 -7.47 -21.03
C GLY A 120 15.90 -7.05 -20.38
N LYS A 121 16.09 -5.76 -20.10
CA LYS A 121 17.26 -5.23 -19.41
C LYS A 121 17.42 -5.78 -17.99
N VAL A 122 16.33 -5.82 -17.21
CA VAL A 122 16.35 -6.45 -15.88
C VAL A 122 16.55 -7.96 -16.02
N GLY A 123 15.87 -8.59 -16.97
CA GLY A 123 15.98 -10.04 -17.21
C GLY A 123 17.35 -10.50 -17.68
N ALA A 124 18.10 -9.66 -18.41
CA ALA A 124 19.42 -9.97 -18.95
C ALA A 124 20.48 -10.23 -17.86
N GLU A 125 20.32 -9.63 -16.69
CA GLU A 125 21.18 -9.86 -15.53
C GLU A 125 21.01 -11.26 -14.94
N SER A 126 19.86 -11.90 -15.19
CA SER A 126 19.61 -13.26 -14.73
C SER A 126 20.22 -14.27 -15.70
N LYS A 127 21.05 -15.17 -15.15
CA LYS A 127 21.60 -16.34 -15.88
C LYS A 127 20.56 -17.44 -16.15
N LYS A 128 19.31 -17.27 -15.69
CA LYS A 128 18.24 -18.26 -15.83
C LYS A 128 17.60 -18.22 -17.22
N ASN A 129 17.10 -19.37 -17.67
CA ASN A 129 16.31 -19.46 -18.90
C ASN A 129 14.92 -18.82 -18.76
N ASN A 130 14.23 -18.58 -19.88
CA ASN A 130 12.94 -17.87 -19.89
C ASN A 130 11.85 -18.56 -19.05
N ILE A 131 11.79 -19.89 -19.05
CA ILE A 131 10.83 -20.66 -18.23
C ILE A 131 11.08 -20.40 -16.73
N SER A 132 12.33 -20.45 -16.31
CA SER A 132 12.71 -20.22 -14.91
C SER A 132 12.52 -18.76 -14.49
N ARG A 133 12.73 -17.80 -15.41
CA ARG A 133 12.41 -16.38 -15.18
C ARG A 133 10.91 -16.19 -14.94
N LEU A 134 10.08 -16.81 -15.79
CA LEU A 134 8.63 -16.77 -15.64
C LEU A 134 8.16 -17.40 -14.31
N ASN A 135 8.73 -18.55 -13.94
CA ASN A 135 8.46 -19.19 -12.64
C ASN A 135 8.87 -18.30 -11.46
N SER A 136 9.95 -17.52 -11.60
CA SER A 136 10.40 -16.57 -10.58
C SER A 136 9.41 -15.42 -10.40
N ILE A 137 8.86 -14.90 -11.50
CA ILE A 137 7.80 -13.88 -11.48
C ILE A 137 6.54 -14.43 -10.79
N PHE A 138 6.10 -15.64 -11.15
CA PHE A 138 4.95 -16.28 -10.51
C PHE A 138 5.18 -16.54 -9.02
N THR A 139 6.40 -16.92 -8.62
CA THR A 139 6.80 -17.12 -7.22
C THR A 139 6.70 -15.82 -6.43
N ALA A 140 7.23 -14.72 -6.97
CA ALA A 140 7.16 -13.41 -6.34
C ALA A 140 5.72 -12.87 -6.24
N TYR A 141 4.90 -13.04 -7.29
CA TYR A 141 3.48 -12.67 -7.25
C TYR A 141 2.70 -13.52 -6.24
N THR A 142 3.00 -14.82 -6.13
CA THR A 142 2.41 -15.71 -5.12
C THR A 142 2.77 -15.25 -3.70
N ALA A 143 4.03 -14.87 -3.48
CA ALA A 143 4.48 -14.35 -2.19
C ALA A 143 3.78 -13.03 -1.85
N MET A 144 3.66 -12.11 -2.80
CA MET A 144 2.91 -10.86 -2.66
C MET A 144 1.45 -11.12 -2.27
N SER A 145 0.78 -12.02 -2.99
CA SER A 145 -0.62 -12.37 -2.74
C SER A 145 -0.82 -13.02 -1.36
N LEU A 146 0.09 -13.90 -0.94
CA LEU A 146 0.06 -14.51 0.39
C LEU A 146 0.30 -13.46 1.49
N MET A 147 1.23 -12.54 1.28
CA MET A 147 1.53 -11.48 2.24
C MET A 147 0.33 -10.54 2.42
N ASP A 148 -0.31 -10.13 1.32
CA ASP A 148 -1.55 -9.34 1.37
C ASP A 148 -2.69 -10.09 2.08
N GLU A 149 -2.84 -11.40 1.83
CA GLU A 149 -3.84 -12.23 2.52
C GLU A 149 -3.55 -12.33 4.03
N ILE A 150 -2.29 -12.54 4.42
CA ILE A 150 -1.88 -12.61 5.84
C ILE A 150 -2.17 -11.28 6.55
N GLU A 151 -1.85 -10.15 5.91
CA GLU A 151 -2.12 -8.82 6.45
C GLU A 151 -3.62 -8.57 6.62
N MET A 152 -4.43 -8.86 5.59
CA MET A 152 -5.89 -8.80 5.65
C MET A 152 -6.45 -9.67 6.78
N MET A 153 -6.02 -10.93 6.88
CA MET A 153 -6.47 -11.84 7.93
C MET A 153 -6.12 -11.34 9.32
N ALA A 154 -4.90 -10.84 9.53
CA ALA A 154 -4.47 -10.30 10.82
C ALA A 154 -5.31 -9.09 11.24
N HIS A 155 -5.58 -8.17 10.32
CA HIS A 155 -6.38 -6.98 10.55
C HIS A 155 -7.86 -7.29 10.84
N GLU A 156 -8.44 -8.25 10.11
CA GLU A 156 -9.83 -8.66 10.35
C GLU A 156 -9.97 -9.42 11.68
N LEU A 157 -9.06 -10.36 11.97
CA LEU A 157 -9.12 -11.22 13.16
C LEU A 157 -8.76 -10.48 14.45
N ALA A 158 -8.06 -9.34 14.39
CA ALA A 158 -7.65 -8.58 15.57
C ALA A 158 -8.83 -8.16 16.46
N GLY A 159 -9.99 -7.85 15.89
CA GLY A 159 -11.19 -7.55 16.68
C GLY A 159 -11.80 -8.77 17.38
N TYR A 160 -11.45 -9.97 16.94
CA TYR A 160 -11.97 -11.24 17.44
C TYR A 160 -10.95 -12.05 18.25
N GLU A 161 -9.68 -11.64 18.33
CA GLU A 161 -8.63 -12.42 18.97
C GLU A 161 -8.88 -12.60 20.48
N LYS A 162 -8.75 -13.83 21.00
CA LYS A 162 -8.84 -14.07 22.44
C LYS A 162 -7.64 -13.49 23.19
N ASN A 163 -6.44 -13.71 22.64
CA ASN A 163 -5.20 -13.21 23.22
C ASN A 163 -4.84 -11.87 22.59
N LYS A 164 -4.99 -10.77 23.35
CA LYS A 164 -4.72 -9.42 22.86
C LYS A 164 -3.30 -9.28 22.30
N GLY A 165 -3.19 -8.70 21.11
CA GLY A 165 -1.97 -8.48 20.35
C GLY A 165 -1.42 -9.70 19.59
N GLU A 166 -2.14 -10.82 19.53
CA GLU A 166 -1.67 -12.03 18.84
C GLU A 166 -1.58 -11.84 17.33
N CYS A 167 -2.60 -11.25 16.70
CA CYS A 167 -2.60 -10.98 15.25
C CYS A 167 -1.44 -10.06 14.86
N ARG A 168 -1.24 -8.97 15.62
CA ARG A 168 -0.13 -8.03 15.39
C ARG A 168 1.24 -8.69 15.54
N ARG A 169 1.43 -9.53 16.57
CA ARG A 169 2.68 -10.28 16.76
C ARG A 169 2.93 -11.22 15.59
N LEU A 170 1.93 -12.00 15.17
CA LEU A 170 2.04 -12.92 14.04
C LEU A 170 2.38 -12.18 12.73
N LEU A 171 1.74 -11.04 12.45
CA LEU A 171 2.03 -10.24 11.26
C LEU A 171 3.47 -9.70 11.28
N SER A 172 3.91 -9.15 12.42
CA SER A 172 5.28 -8.65 12.59
C SER A 172 6.32 -9.77 12.43
N SER A 173 6.11 -10.91 13.09
CA SER A 173 6.99 -12.08 12.96
C SER A 173 6.99 -12.63 11.54
N CYS A 174 5.86 -12.64 10.84
CA CYS A 174 5.79 -13.05 9.44
C CYS A 174 6.71 -12.18 8.55
N LYS A 175 6.60 -10.85 8.65
CA LYS A 175 7.43 -9.90 7.89
C LYS A 175 8.93 -10.10 8.19
N LYS A 176 9.28 -10.32 9.46
CA LYS A 176 10.68 -10.56 9.88
C LYS A 176 11.22 -11.89 9.35
N ASP A 177 10.48 -12.98 9.53
CA ASP A 177 10.92 -14.33 9.18
C ASP A 177 11.05 -14.50 7.67
N VAL A 178 10.09 -13.98 6.89
CA VAL A 178 10.16 -14.05 5.42
C VAL A 178 11.32 -13.23 4.87
N PHE A 179 11.56 -12.04 5.42
CA PHE A 179 12.67 -11.18 5.00
C PHE A 179 14.04 -11.78 5.34
N SER A 180 14.13 -12.54 6.43
CA SER A 180 15.37 -13.23 6.84
C SER A 180 15.68 -14.47 5.99
N SER A 181 14.75 -14.95 5.16
CA SER A 181 14.96 -16.09 4.27
C SER A 181 15.62 -15.66 2.96
N ASN A 182 16.71 -16.30 2.59
CA ASN A 182 17.39 -16.13 1.30
C ASN A 182 17.00 -17.19 0.26
N ASP A 183 16.20 -18.19 0.65
CA ASP A 183 15.62 -19.15 -0.27
C ASP A 183 14.15 -18.77 -0.58
N PRO A 184 13.81 -18.50 -1.86
CA PRO A 184 12.44 -18.25 -2.32
C PRO A 184 11.44 -19.34 -1.95
N ALA A 185 11.82 -20.62 -2.02
CA ALA A 185 10.92 -21.72 -1.72
C ALA A 185 10.60 -21.77 -0.21
N ASN A 186 11.63 -21.60 0.62
CA ASN A 186 11.46 -21.46 2.06
C ASN A 186 10.64 -20.21 2.43
N ALA A 187 10.84 -19.07 1.75
CA ALA A 187 10.04 -17.86 1.99
C ALA A 187 8.55 -18.10 1.75
N LEU A 188 8.17 -18.79 0.66
CA LEU A 188 6.78 -19.20 0.42
C LEU A 188 6.25 -20.16 1.50
N ARG A 189 7.09 -21.09 1.98
CA ARG A 189 6.72 -22.01 3.07
C ARG A 189 6.45 -21.26 4.37
N ILE A 190 7.26 -20.25 4.70
CA ILE A 190 7.07 -19.37 5.86
C ILE A 190 5.73 -18.63 5.73
N LEU A 191 5.46 -17.99 4.59
CA LEU A 191 4.19 -17.29 4.35
C LEU A 191 2.98 -18.23 4.52
N ARG A 192 3.03 -19.43 3.92
CA ARG A 192 1.96 -20.44 4.07
C ARG A 192 1.79 -20.89 5.53
N SER A 193 2.89 -21.01 6.28
CA SER A 193 2.86 -21.35 7.70
C SER A 193 2.14 -20.25 8.51
N TYR A 194 2.49 -18.98 8.31
CA TYR A 194 1.83 -17.86 9.00
C TYR A 194 0.36 -17.71 8.63
N ARG A 195 0.02 -17.88 7.35
CA ARG A 195 -1.38 -17.98 6.92
C ARG A 195 -2.14 -19.07 7.67
N ASN A 196 -1.55 -20.26 7.80
CA ASN A 196 -2.16 -21.36 8.55
C ASN A 196 -2.27 -21.07 10.05
N LYS A 197 -1.30 -20.38 10.66
CA LYS A 197 -1.38 -19.92 12.06
C LYS A 197 -2.57 -18.98 12.26
N LEU A 198 -2.76 -17.99 11.38
CA LEU A 198 -3.91 -17.08 11.45
C LEU A 198 -5.25 -17.79 11.22
N LYS A 199 -5.31 -18.78 10.32
CA LYS A 199 -6.52 -19.61 10.12
C LYS A 199 -6.98 -20.37 11.37
N HIS A 200 -6.04 -20.77 12.22
CA HIS A 200 -6.30 -21.53 13.44
C HIS A 200 -6.12 -20.69 14.70
N LEU A 201 -6.07 -19.35 14.56
CA LEU A 201 -5.96 -18.43 15.68
C LEU A 201 -7.20 -18.56 16.58
N SER A 202 -6.98 -18.52 17.90
CA SER A 202 -8.09 -18.63 18.84
C SER A 202 -8.91 -17.34 18.86
N THR A 203 -10.10 -17.39 18.29
CA THR A 203 -11.04 -16.26 18.23
C THR A 203 -12.24 -16.46 19.15
N ASP A 204 -12.78 -15.35 19.64
CA ASP A 204 -14.04 -15.30 20.36
C ASP A 204 -15.14 -14.77 19.43
N SER A 205 -15.95 -15.70 18.91
CA SER A 205 -17.08 -15.39 18.03
C SER A 205 -18.21 -14.64 18.71
N LYS A 206 -18.23 -14.54 20.05
CA LYS A 206 -19.21 -13.74 20.79
C LYS A 206 -18.89 -12.24 20.77
N ARG A 207 -17.65 -11.87 20.42
CA ARG A 207 -17.27 -10.46 20.28
C ARG A 207 -17.95 -9.83 19.07
N ASN A 208 -18.26 -8.54 19.20
CA ASN A 208 -18.78 -7.72 18.13
C ASN A 208 -17.89 -6.49 17.93
N PRO A 209 -16.67 -6.64 17.39
CA PRO A 209 -15.74 -5.52 17.22
C PRO A 209 -16.29 -4.49 16.23
N LEU A 210 -15.85 -3.24 16.36
CA LEU A 210 -16.03 -2.24 15.29
C LEU A 210 -15.39 -2.74 14.01
N LYS A 211 -16.05 -2.49 12.88
CA LYS A 211 -15.61 -2.86 11.54
C LYS A 211 -15.42 -1.59 10.73
N VAL A 212 -14.16 -1.27 10.40
CA VAL A 212 -13.80 0.02 9.79
C VAL A 212 -13.08 -0.21 8.46
N ALA A 213 -13.52 0.46 7.40
CA ALA A 213 -12.80 0.47 6.13
C ALA A 213 -11.61 1.44 6.18
N ILE A 214 -10.47 1.05 5.63
CA ILE A 214 -9.32 1.92 5.38
C ILE A 214 -9.18 2.12 3.88
N MET A 215 -9.26 3.38 3.43
CA MET A 215 -9.27 3.75 2.02
C MET A 215 -8.48 5.03 1.77
N GLY A 216 -8.15 5.32 0.51
CA GLY A 216 -7.50 6.57 0.12
C GLY A 216 -6.37 6.38 -0.88
N GLU A 217 -5.30 7.15 -0.74
CA GLU A 217 -4.15 7.07 -1.66
C GLU A 217 -3.35 5.79 -1.39
N ILE A 218 -3.15 4.96 -2.42
CA ILE A 218 -2.60 3.59 -2.29
C ILE A 218 -1.29 3.54 -1.49
N TYR A 219 -0.31 4.41 -1.75
CA TYR A 219 0.97 4.36 -1.07
C TYR A 219 0.79 4.60 0.42
N THR A 220 0.03 5.64 0.75
CA THR A 220 -0.21 6.07 2.13
C THR A 220 -1.02 5.02 2.90
N VAL A 221 -1.98 4.34 2.26
CA VAL A 221 -2.75 3.30 2.96
C VAL A 221 -1.99 2.00 3.14
N ILE A 222 -1.07 1.62 2.24
CA ILE A 222 -0.34 0.34 2.34
C ILE A 222 0.98 0.44 3.12
N ASP A 223 1.59 1.62 3.18
CA ASP A 223 2.86 1.81 3.89
C ASP A 223 2.61 2.30 5.31
N PRO A 224 3.12 1.60 6.35
CA PRO A 224 2.76 1.90 7.73
C PRO A 224 3.39 3.20 8.25
N PHE A 225 4.51 3.65 7.70
CA PHE A 225 5.17 4.87 8.17
C PHE A 225 4.37 6.16 7.85
N PRO A 226 3.98 6.45 6.60
CA PRO A 226 3.27 7.69 6.27
C PRO A 226 1.89 7.79 6.90
N ASN A 227 1.24 6.67 7.25
CA ASN A 227 -0.07 6.68 7.92
C ASN A 227 0.02 6.56 9.45
N LEU A 228 1.21 6.72 10.04
CA LEU A 228 1.42 6.65 11.49
C LEU A 228 0.99 5.31 12.10
N HIS A 229 1.18 4.22 11.37
CA HIS A 229 0.87 2.86 11.79
C HIS A 229 -0.61 2.67 12.20
N ILE A 230 -1.54 3.32 11.50
CA ILE A 230 -2.96 3.36 11.86
C ILE A 230 -3.58 1.98 12.08
N GLU A 231 -3.25 0.99 11.25
CA GLU A 231 -3.82 -0.35 11.39
C GLU A 231 -3.30 -1.07 12.65
N ASP A 232 -2.05 -0.80 13.08
CA ASP A 232 -1.55 -1.31 14.37
C ASP A 232 -2.29 -0.69 15.56
N LEU A 233 -2.66 0.58 15.44
CA LEU A 233 -3.42 1.32 16.45
C LEU A 233 -4.86 0.79 16.54
N LEU A 234 -5.49 0.55 15.40
CA LEU A 234 -6.84 -0.03 15.33
C LEU A 234 -6.86 -1.48 15.84
N MET A 235 -5.84 -2.29 15.52
CA MET A 235 -5.69 -3.61 16.12
C MET A 235 -5.53 -3.54 17.65
N LYS A 236 -4.78 -2.57 18.20
CA LYS A 236 -4.65 -2.37 19.66
C LYS A 236 -5.98 -2.02 20.32
N ALA A 237 -6.83 -1.28 19.60
CA ALA A 237 -8.17 -0.91 20.02
C ALA A 237 -9.20 -2.05 19.86
N GLY A 238 -8.81 -3.20 19.29
CA GLY A 238 -9.73 -4.32 19.06
C GLY A 238 -10.70 -4.06 17.91
N VAL A 239 -10.32 -3.22 16.95
CA VAL A 239 -11.10 -2.91 15.75
C VAL A 239 -10.68 -3.87 14.63
N SER A 240 -11.66 -4.41 13.91
CA SER A 240 -11.43 -5.15 12.67
C SER A 240 -11.38 -4.19 11.49
N THR A 241 -10.26 -4.16 10.76
CA THR A 241 -10.08 -3.24 9.63
C THR A 241 -10.13 -3.95 8.28
N TYR A 242 -10.64 -3.23 7.27
CA TYR A 242 -10.82 -3.73 5.92
C TYR A 242 -10.20 -2.76 4.91
N ARG A 243 -9.09 -3.16 4.28
CA ARG A 243 -8.42 -2.41 3.21
C ARG A 243 -8.43 -3.23 1.93
N LYS A 244 -8.95 -2.65 0.84
CA LYS A 244 -9.05 -3.36 -0.45
C LYS A 244 -7.87 -3.07 -1.38
N LEU A 245 -7.33 -1.85 -1.34
CA LEU A 245 -6.11 -1.50 -2.05
C LEU A 245 -4.91 -2.26 -1.47
N THR A 246 -4.34 -3.16 -2.26
CA THR A 246 -3.11 -3.90 -1.92
C THR A 246 -2.20 -4.03 -3.15
N PRO A 247 -0.90 -4.30 -2.97
CA PRO A 247 0.02 -4.53 -4.09
C PRO A 247 -0.43 -5.62 -5.07
N SER A 248 -0.85 -6.80 -4.58
CA SER A 248 -1.30 -7.89 -5.46
C SER A 248 -2.60 -7.54 -6.20
N TRP A 249 -3.52 -6.83 -5.53
CA TRP A 249 -4.71 -6.28 -6.18
C TRP A 249 -4.31 -5.30 -7.30
N TRP A 250 -3.37 -4.39 -7.05
CA TRP A 250 -2.92 -3.39 -8.03
C TRP A 250 -2.28 -4.03 -9.27
N VAL A 251 -1.42 -5.03 -9.07
CA VAL A 251 -0.81 -5.80 -10.18
C VAL A 251 -1.91 -6.46 -11.01
N ARG A 252 -2.84 -7.16 -10.37
CA ARG A 252 -3.95 -7.84 -11.06
C ARG A 252 -4.85 -6.83 -11.78
N ASP A 253 -5.20 -5.73 -11.14
CA ASP A 253 -6.06 -4.68 -11.72
C ASP A 253 -5.41 -4.09 -12.97
N THR A 254 -4.12 -3.75 -12.88
CA THR A 254 -3.34 -3.18 -13.99
C THR A 254 -3.26 -4.14 -15.18
N LEU A 255 -3.06 -5.45 -14.94
CA LEU A 255 -3.02 -6.46 -15.99
C LEU A 255 -4.38 -6.69 -16.68
N LEU A 256 -5.48 -6.59 -15.93
CA LEU A 256 -6.84 -6.80 -16.44
C LEU A 256 -7.45 -5.56 -17.09
N LYS A 257 -6.90 -4.37 -16.83
CA LYS A 257 -7.41 -3.08 -17.30
C LYS A 257 -7.50 -2.96 -18.83
N PRO A 258 -6.50 -3.41 -19.63
CA PRO A 258 -6.60 -3.42 -21.09
C PRO A 258 -7.76 -4.27 -21.64
N LEU A 259 -8.22 -5.27 -20.87
CA LEU A 259 -9.33 -6.16 -21.23
C LEU A 259 -10.69 -5.66 -20.71
N GLY A 260 -10.74 -4.56 -19.96
CA GLY A 260 -11.97 -4.09 -19.32
C GLY A 260 -12.54 -5.06 -18.28
N LEU A 261 -11.69 -5.93 -17.71
CA LEU A 261 -12.06 -6.92 -16.69
C LEU A 261 -11.65 -6.50 -15.27
N ASN A 262 -11.10 -5.31 -15.11
CA ASN A 262 -10.55 -4.82 -13.86
C ASN A 262 -11.65 -4.25 -12.94
N SER A 263 -11.56 -4.55 -11.64
CA SER A 263 -12.37 -4.01 -10.52
C SER A 263 -13.83 -3.61 -10.80
N ARG A 264 -14.57 -4.38 -11.62
CA ARG A 264 -15.93 -4.05 -12.09
C ARG A 264 -16.87 -3.62 -10.96
N HIS A 265 -17.00 -4.44 -9.92
CA HIS A 265 -17.87 -4.15 -8.78
C HIS A 265 -17.51 -2.86 -8.03
N LEU A 266 -16.22 -2.56 -7.91
CA LEU A 266 -15.74 -1.33 -7.27
C LEU A 266 -15.96 -0.11 -8.18
N LEU A 267 -15.74 -0.25 -9.48
CA LEU A 267 -16.01 0.81 -10.45
C LEU A 267 -17.51 1.10 -10.58
N GLU A 268 -18.36 0.07 -10.57
CA GLU A 268 -19.81 0.19 -10.52
C GLU A 268 -20.28 0.93 -9.26
N ALA A 269 -19.73 0.58 -8.09
CA ALA A 269 -20.00 1.30 -6.86
C ALA A 269 -19.54 2.77 -6.94
N SER A 270 -18.38 3.03 -7.56
CA SER A 270 -17.87 4.39 -7.73
C SER A 270 -18.77 5.27 -8.61
N ASN A 271 -19.42 4.70 -9.62
CA ASN A 271 -20.25 5.42 -10.59
C ASN A 271 -21.45 6.12 -9.96
N GLU A 272 -21.89 5.70 -8.77
CA GLU A 272 -22.97 6.36 -8.03
C GLU A 272 -22.63 7.82 -7.65
N PHE A 273 -21.35 8.14 -7.48
CA PHE A 273 -20.89 9.45 -7.00
C PHE A 273 -19.73 10.05 -7.82
N LEU A 274 -18.93 9.23 -8.50
CA LEU A 274 -17.79 9.65 -9.31
C LEU A 274 -17.62 8.74 -10.55
N PRO A 275 -18.39 8.99 -11.63
CA PRO A 275 -18.30 8.19 -12.86
C PRO A 275 -17.04 8.49 -13.69
N HIS A 276 -16.43 9.67 -13.51
CA HIS A 276 -15.28 10.12 -14.29
C HIS A 276 -13.94 9.73 -13.65
N TYR A 277 -12.97 9.37 -14.49
CA TYR A 277 -11.60 9.12 -14.03
C TYR A 277 -10.85 10.44 -13.85
N ILE A 278 -10.53 10.77 -12.61
CA ILE A 278 -9.82 12.00 -12.23
C ILE A 278 -8.37 11.75 -11.79
N GLY A 279 -7.87 10.52 -11.99
CA GLY A 279 -6.50 10.12 -11.62
C GLY A 279 -6.40 9.43 -10.28
N GLY A 280 -5.19 8.90 -10.03
CA GLY A 280 -4.87 8.23 -8.77
C GLY A 280 -5.84 7.09 -8.47
N HIS A 281 -6.24 6.99 -7.22
CA HIS A 281 -7.16 5.98 -6.68
C HIS A 281 -8.50 6.60 -6.23
N ALA A 282 -8.91 7.72 -6.82
CA ALA A 282 -10.10 8.43 -6.36
C ALA A 282 -11.39 7.63 -6.57
N ARG A 283 -11.54 6.96 -7.72
CA ARG A 283 -12.72 6.12 -7.98
C ARG A 283 -12.74 4.91 -7.06
N GLU A 284 -11.57 4.36 -6.76
CA GLU A 284 -11.37 3.28 -5.81
C GLU A 284 -11.78 3.71 -4.40
N CYS A 285 -11.34 4.88 -3.93
CA CYS A 285 -11.75 5.43 -2.64
C CYS A 285 -13.28 5.62 -2.55
N ILE A 286 -13.89 6.20 -3.58
CA ILE A 286 -15.35 6.41 -3.62
C ILE A 286 -16.11 5.08 -3.70
N GLY A 287 -15.64 4.14 -4.52
CA GLY A 287 -16.19 2.80 -4.62
C GLY A 287 -16.11 2.06 -3.29
N GLU A 288 -14.96 2.10 -2.61
CA GLU A 288 -14.75 1.48 -1.30
C GLU A 288 -15.68 2.07 -0.24
N ALA A 289 -15.90 3.38 -0.22
CA ALA A 289 -16.87 4.00 0.70
C ALA A 289 -18.30 3.48 0.48
N VAL A 290 -18.73 3.35 -0.79
CA VAL A 290 -20.05 2.79 -1.13
C VAL A 290 -20.12 1.31 -0.73
N LEU A 291 -19.08 0.52 -1.01
CA LEU A 291 -19.02 -0.89 -0.65
C LEU A 291 -18.98 -1.11 0.86
N ALA A 292 -18.29 -0.25 1.61
CA ALA A 292 -18.25 -0.28 3.08
C ALA A 292 -19.66 -0.17 3.68
N SER A 293 -20.48 0.76 3.16
CA SER A 293 -21.89 0.86 3.55
C SER A 293 -22.69 -0.39 3.16
N ARG A 294 -22.55 -0.89 1.92
CA ARG A 294 -23.25 -2.10 1.46
C ARG A 294 -22.91 -3.33 2.31
N ASN A 295 -21.66 -3.42 2.75
CA ASN A 295 -21.15 -4.50 3.62
C ASN A 295 -21.43 -4.27 5.11
N LYS A 296 -22.19 -3.23 5.46
CA LYS A 296 -22.58 -2.89 6.85
C LYS A 296 -21.37 -2.69 7.78
N LEU A 297 -20.30 -2.07 7.26
CA LEU A 297 -19.23 -1.57 8.11
C LEU A 297 -19.71 -0.36 8.92
N ASP A 298 -19.12 -0.14 10.08
CA ASP A 298 -19.55 0.91 11.02
C ASP A 298 -19.08 2.29 10.61
N GLY A 299 -17.93 2.35 9.93
CA GLY A 299 -17.35 3.59 9.44
C GLY A 299 -16.23 3.34 8.43
N ALA A 300 -15.71 4.43 7.88
CA ALA A 300 -14.54 4.39 7.01
C ALA A 300 -13.56 5.50 7.38
N ILE A 301 -12.27 5.23 7.19
CA ILE A 301 -11.18 6.21 7.36
C ILE A 301 -10.50 6.39 6.01
N GLN A 302 -10.57 7.60 5.48
CA GLN A 302 -9.83 8.01 4.30
C GLN A 302 -8.46 8.56 4.74
N ILE A 303 -7.37 8.08 4.15
CA ILE A 303 -6.01 8.54 4.44
C ILE A 303 -5.29 8.86 3.13
N PHE A 304 -4.71 10.04 3.04
CA PHE A 304 -3.97 10.45 1.86
C PHE A 304 -2.96 11.56 2.18
N PRO A 305 -1.93 11.73 1.34
CA PRO A 305 -0.92 12.75 1.59
C PRO A 305 -1.40 14.12 1.12
N MET A 306 -0.93 15.17 1.79
CA MET A 306 -1.13 16.55 1.33
C MET A 306 -0.64 16.69 -0.12
N GLY A 307 -1.37 17.44 -0.94
CA GLY A 307 -1.08 17.60 -2.37
C GLY A 307 -1.59 16.46 -3.27
N CYS A 308 -2.23 15.41 -2.72
CA CYS A 308 -2.87 14.39 -3.55
C CYS A 308 -4.23 14.88 -4.08
N MET A 309 -4.20 15.54 -5.24
CA MET A 309 -5.39 16.11 -5.88
C MET A 309 -6.56 15.11 -6.04
N PRO A 310 -6.37 13.85 -6.51
CA PRO A 310 -7.49 12.92 -6.64
C PRO A 310 -8.19 12.64 -5.31
N GLU A 311 -7.43 12.49 -4.21
CA GLU A 311 -8.00 12.22 -2.89
C GLU A 311 -8.62 13.46 -2.23
N ILE A 312 -8.14 14.66 -2.56
CA ILE A 312 -8.83 15.91 -2.19
C ILE A 312 -10.22 15.96 -2.83
N VAL A 313 -10.35 15.53 -4.09
CA VAL A 313 -11.65 15.43 -4.75
C VAL A 313 -12.49 14.35 -4.07
N SER A 314 -11.94 13.16 -3.78
CA SER A 314 -12.66 12.12 -3.03
C SER A 314 -13.18 12.65 -1.69
N LYS A 315 -12.33 13.36 -0.93
CA LYS A 315 -12.68 14.01 0.35
C LYS A 315 -13.86 14.97 0.22
N SER A 316 -14.00 15.68 -0.89
CA SER A 316 -15.13 16.59 -1.12
C SER A 316 -16.46 15.85 -1.37
N ILE A 317 -16.39 14.62 -1.87
CA ILE A 317 -17.55 13.78 -2.21
C ILE A 317 -17.99 12.92 -1.03
N LEU A 318 -17.04 12.44 -0.21
CA LEU A 318 -17.30 11.54 0.92
C LEU A 318 -18.40 12.02 1.90
N PRO A 319 -18.55 13.32 2.22
CA PRO A 319 -19.67 13.79 3.04
C PRO A 319 -21.06 13.49 2.44
N ALA A 320 -21.20 13.53 1.11
CA ALA A 320 -22.45 13.19 0.44
C ALA A 320 -22.75 11.69 0.55
N ILE A 321 -21.72 10.84 0.40
CA ILE A 321 -21.82 9.39 0.63
C ILE A 321 -22.19 9.13 2.08
N SER A 322 -21.51 9.78 3.02
CA SER A 322 -21.74 9.60 4.45
C SER A 322 -23.21 9.83 4.84
N ARG A 323 -23.80 10.92 4.35
CA ARG A 323 -25.23 11.22 4.57
C ARG A 323 -26.16 10.26 3.85
N LYS A 324 -25.96 10.01 2.54
CA LYS A 324 -26.88 9.19 1.74
C LYS A 324 -26.82 7.69 2.07
N LYS A 325 -25.67 7.21 2.53
CA LYS A 325 -25.37 5.80 2.79
C LYS A 325 -25.22 5.49 4.28
N ASN A 326 -25.49 6.48 5.14
CA ASN A 326 -25.49 6.35 6.59
C ASN A 326 -24.16 5.78 7.16
N LEU A 327 -23.03 6.14 6.55
CA LEU A 327 -21.68 5.65 6.86
C LEU A 327 -20.81 6.82 7.35
N PRO A 328 -20.48 6.93 8.65
CA PRO A 328 -19.51 7.91 9.13
C PRO A 328 -18.15 7.75 8.44
N VAL A 329 -17.56 8.87 8.00
CA VAL A 329 -16.24 8.87 7.34
C VAL A 329 -15.31 9.88 8.01
N LEU A 330 -14.13 9.43 8.41
CA LEU A 330 -13.04 10.28 8.91
C LEU A 330 -11.99 10.46 7.81
N SER A 331 -11.69 11.70 7.42
CA SER A 331 -10.58 11.99 6.50
C SER A 331 -9.34 12.49 7.26
N LEU A 332 -8.20 11.85 7.01
CA LEU A 332 -6.88 12.13 7.58
C LEU A 332 -5.91 12.52 6.45
N VAL A 333 -5.26 13.68 6.57
CA VAL A 333 -4.39 14.26 5.53
C VAL A 333 -2.97 14.38 6.05
N VAL A 334 -2.09 13.48 5.64
CA VAL A 334 -0.73 13.37 6.20
C VAL A 334 0.33 14.13 5.39
N ASP A 335 1.34 14.63 6.08
CA ASP A 335 2.51 15.32 5.52
C ASP A 335 3.73 15.11 6.45
N GLU A 336 4.87 15.73 6.11
CA GLU A 336 6.09 15.64 6.90
C GLU A 336 6.03 16.34 8.28
N MET A 337 5.06 17.23 8.50
CA MET A 337 4.88 18.00 9.74
C MET A 337 3.78 17.43 10.64
N THR A 338 3.19 16.30 10.24
CA THR A 338 2.02 15.74 10.89
C THR A 338 2.33 15.32 12.33
N GLY A 339 1.64 15.93 13.29
CA GLY A 339 1.74 15.60 14.71
C GLY A 339 0.96 14.33 15.07
N GLU A 340 1.68 13.32 15.59
CA GLU A 340 1.12 12.01 15.94
C GLU A 340 0.00 12.09 17.00
N ALA A 341 0.19 12.89 18.05
CA ALA A 341 -0.79 13.00 19.14
C ALA A 341 -2.18 13.48 18.67
N GLY A 342 -2.22 14.51 17.81
CA GLY A 342 -3.48 15.02 17.27
C GLY A 342 -4.19 14.02 16.36
N TYR A 343 -3.42 13.18 15.66
CA TYR A 343 -3.95 12.08 14.84
C TYR A 343 -4.60 11.00 15.69
N MET A 344 -3.92 10.58 16.74
CA MET A 344 -4.40 9.57 17.68
C MET A 344 -5.75 9.97 18.28
N THR A 345 -5.85 11.18 18.82
CA THR A 345 -7.08 11.66 19.45
C THR A 345 -8.26 11.71 18.48
N ARG A 346 -8.02 12.05 17.21
CA ARG A 346 -9.09 12.05 16.18
C ARG A 346 -9.58 10.64 15.84
N ILE A 347 -8.68 9.66 15.84
CA ILE A 347 -9.04 8.25 15.63
C ILE A 347 -9.83 7.75 16.83
N GLU A 348 -9.35 7.99 18.06
CA GLU A 348 -10.05 7.61 19.30
C GLU A 348 -11.46 8.20 19.36
N ALA A 349 -11.60 9.51 19.15
CA ALA A 349 -12.91 10.16 19.13
C ALA A 349 -13.84 9.63 18.02
N PHE A 350 -13.27 9.21 16.88
CA PHE A 350 -14.05 8.60 15.81
C PHE A 350 -14.54 7.21 16.21
N LEU A 351 -13.71 6.37 16.83
CA LEU A 351 -14.12 5.06 17.34
C LEU A 351 -15.23 5.19 18.40
N ASP A 352 -15.08 6.12 19.35
CA ASP A 352 -16.09 6.43 20.37
C ASP A 352 -17.44 6.82 19.73
N LEU A 353 -17.39 7.63 18.67
CA LEU A 353 -18.58 8.01 17.91
C LEU A 353 -19.25 6.80 17.25
N LEU A 354 -18.46 5.87 16.70
CA LEU A 354 -18.99 4.65 16.08
C LEU A 354 -19.64 3.72 17.13
N GLU A 355 -19.03 3.57 18.30
CA GLU A 355 -19.58 2.76 19.40
C GLU A 355 -20.91 3.33 19.89
N ARG A 356 -20.98 4.62 20.19
CA ARG A 356 -22.23 5.27 20.63
C ARG A 356 -23.36 5.13 19.62
N ARG A 357 -23.00 5.19 18.34
CA ARG A 357 -23.96 5.01 17.24
C ARG A 357 -24.51 3.59 17.17
N ARG A 358 -23.71 2.57 17.48
CA ARG A 358 -24.19 1.18 17.61
C ARG A 358 -25.13 1.00 18.80
N GLU A 359 -24.81 1.64 19.91
CA GLU A 359 -25.59 1.58 21.15
C GLU A 359 -26.89 2.40 21.10
N ASN A 360 -27.16 3.10 19.98
CA ASN A 360 -28.27 4.05 19.83
C ASN A 360 -28.31 5.10 20.95
N VAL A 361 -27.16 5.47 21.51
CA VAL A 361 -27.07 6.51 22.54
C VAL A 361 -27.33 7.84 21.85
N ARG A 362 -28.60 8.26 21.83
CA ARG A 362 -29.01 9.62 21.50
C ARG A 362 -28.44 10.53 22.60
N VAL A 363 -27.46 11.36 22.25
CA VAL A 363 -27.12 12.49 23.11
C VAL A 363 -28.19 13.55 22.89
N GLY A 364 -28.94 13.86 23.94
CA GLY A 364 -29.91 14.95 24.00
C GLY A 364 -31.33 14.48 24.26
N ASN A 365 -31.75 14.58 25.53
CA ASN A 365 -33.15 14.86 25.87
C ASN A 365 -33.53 16.24 25.34
#